data_AF-A0A645FUG7-F1
#
_entry.id   AF-A0A645FUG7-F1
#
_cell.length_a   1.000
_cell.length_b   1.000
_cell.length_c   1.000
_cell.angle_alpha   90.00
_cell.angle_beta   90.00
_cell.angle_gamma   90.00
#
_symmetry.space_group_name_H-M   'P 1'
#
loop_
_entity.id
_entity.type
_entity.pdbx_description
1 polymer ?
#
loop_
_entity_poly.entity_id
_entity_poly.type
_entity_poly.pdbx_seq_one_letter_code
_entity_poly.pdbx_strand_id
1 'polypeptide(L)'
;MLSKQALLDRTNNGFDIFRFYISTKWQLGRNFLNPLYEDKKASCNIYFDRNSRTYKIKDFGNDDYSGDCFFFVGKLKGLDCSNRADFVEILQIINRDLSLGLGDSDYSYTPQTRQTTNIVNNS
;
A
#
# COMPACT_ATOMS: atom_id res chain seq x y z
N MET A 1 3.22 -14.71 0.71
CA MET A 1 2.24 -14.23 -0.30
C MET A 1 1.94 -12.75 -0.07
N LEU A 2 1.95 -11.94 -1.13
CA LEU A 2 1.59 -10.52 -1.08
C LEU A 2 0.08 -10.36 -0.80
N SER A 3 -0.30 -9.49 0.13
CA SER A 3 -1.70 -9.28 0.52
C SER A 3 -2.02 -7.81 0.79
N LYS A 4 -3.31 -7.45 0.63
CA LYS A 4 -3.84 -6.12 0.98
C LYS A 4 -3.48 -5.73 2.42
N GLN A 5 -3.66 -6.65 3.36
CA GLN A 5 -3.41 -6.36 4.78
C GLN A 5 -1.93 -6.11 5.06
N ALA A 6 -1.03 -6.93 4.50
CA ALA A 6 0.41 -6.74 4.70
C ALA A 6 0.88 -5.37 4.17
N LEU A 7 0.32 -4.92 3.04
CA LEU A 7 0.56 -3.60 2.49
C LEU A 7 0.06 -2.48 3.42
N LEU A 8 -1.17 -2.59 3.93
CA LEU A 8 -1.71 -1.63 4.88
C LEU A 8 -0.87 -1.54 6.17
N ASP A 9 -0.44 -2.68 6.70
CA ASP A 9 0.39 -2.74 7.92
C ASP A 9 1.75 -2.07 7.74
N ARG A 10 2.34 -2.13 6.53
CA ARG A 10 3.63 -1.51 6.22
C ARG A 10 3.57 -0.05 5.76
N THR A 11 2.38 0.48 5.55
CA THR A 11 2.19 1.83 4.96
C THR A 11 1.34 2.74 5.84
N ASN A 12 1.38 2.51 7.16
CA ASN A 12 0.60 3.26 8.14
C ASN A 12 -0.90 3.29 7.75
N ASN A 13 -1.47 2.11 7.49
CA ASN A 13 -2.84 1.92 7.05
C ASN A 13 -3.18 2.66 5.72
N GLY A 14 -2.21 2.72 4.81
CA GLY A 14 -2.36 3.35 3.48
C GLY A 14 -2.01 4.83 3.41
N PHE A 15 -1.65 5.47 4.53
CA PHE A 15 -1.24 6.88 4.53
C PHE A 15 0.01 7.13 3.67
N ASP A 16 1.02 6.26 3.82
CA ASP A 16 2.31 6.45 3.17
C ASP A 16 2.19 6.28 1.64
N ILE A 17 1.21 5.50 1.18
CA ILE A 17 0.87 5.34 -0.25
C ILE A 17 0.37 6.67 -0.81
N PHE A 18 -0.58 7.33 -0.15
CA PHE A 18 -1.03 8.67 -0.58
C PHE A 18 0.12 9.66 -0.56
N ARG A 19 0.98 9.60 0.47
CA ARG A 19 2.12 10.52 0.59
C ARG A 19 3.14 10.35 -0.51
N PHE A 20 3.36 9.11 -0.95
CA PHE A 20 4.26 8.78 -2.05
C PHE A 20 3.73 9.29 -3.40
N TYR A 21 2.46 9.03 -3.71
CA TYR A 21 1.91 9.34 -5.04
C TYR A 21 1.39 10.77 -5.21
N ILE A 22 0.91 11.41 -4.14
CA ILE A 22 0.40 12.78 -4.23
C ILE A 22 1.56 13.76 -4.05
N SER A 23 2.09 14.24 -5.18
CA SER A 23 3.22 15.17 -5.22
C SER A 23 2.87 16.60 -4.84
N THR A 24 1.59 17.00 -4.96
CA THR A 24 1.13 18.33 -4.57
C THR A 24 1.22 18.52 -3.06
N LYS A 25 1.29 19.77 -2.60
CA LYS A 25 1.28 20.06 -1.16
C LYS A 25 -0.12 19.83 -0.60
N TRP A 26 -0.26 18.91 0.35
CA TRP A 26 -1.52 18.64 1.04
C TRP A 26 -1.29 18.48 2.55
N GLN A 27 -2.38 18.58 3.31
CA GLN A 27 -2.43 18.40 4.76
C GLN A 27 -3.64 17.53 5.10
N LEU A 28 -3.49 16.62 6.06
CA LEU A 28 -4.60 15.80 6.54
C LEU A 28 -5.79 16.66 6.96
N GLY A 29 -7.00 16.26 6.55
CA GLY A 29 -8.24 16.97 6.87
C GLY A 29 -8.42 18.32 6.18
N ARG A 30 -7.55 18.72 5.24
CA ARG A 30 -7.73 19.93 4.42
C ARG A 30 -7.91 19.56 2.96
N ASN A 31 -8.75 20.31 2.27
CA ASN A 31 -8.95 20.08 0.85
C ASN A 31 -7.73 20.54 0.04
N PHE A 32 -7.43 19.79 -1.02
CA PHE A 32 -6.43 20.06 -2.05
C PHE A 32 -7.03 19.72 -3.42
N LEU A 33 -6.31 20.05 -4.50
CA LEU A 33 -6.73 19.72 -5.87
C LEU A 33 -6.57 18.22 -6.10
N ASN A 34 -7.60 17.57 -6.64
CA ASN A 34 -7.51 16.14 -6.95
C ASN A 34 -6.42 15.90 -8.02
N PRO A 35 -5.43 15.02 -7.79
CA PRO A 35 -4.39 14.74 -8.77
C PRO A 35 -4.83 13.79 -9.90
N LEU A 36 -6.04 13.24 -9.87
CA LEU A 36 -6.55 12.29 -10.86
C LEU A 36 -7.17 12.95 -12.11
N TYR A 37 -7.44 14.25 -12.07
CA TYR A 37 -7.99 15.01 -13.20
C TYR A 37 -7.61 16.50 -13.09
N GLU A 38 -7.94 17.30 -14.11
CA GLU A 38 -7.76 18.75 -14.05
C GLU A 38 -8.81 19.39 -13.13
N ASP A 39 -8.52 19.35 -11.83
CA ASP A 39 -9.35 19.95 -10.80
C ASP A 39 -9.11 21.46 -10.70
N LYS A 40 -10.19 22.23 -10.63
CA LYS A 40 -10.16 23.71 -10.59
C LYS A 40 -10.46 24.26 -9.21
N LYS A 41 -10.94 23.42 -8.29
CA LYS A 41 -11.35 23.82 -6.94
C LYS A 41 -10.97 22.74 -5.96
N ALA A 42 -10.21 23.08 -4.92
CA ALA A 42 -9.81 22.14 -3.88
C ALA A 42 -11.03 21.43 -3.25
N SER A 43 -11.31 20.22 -3.72
CA SER A 43 -12.44 19.39 -3.32
C SER A 43 -12.03 18.07 -2.68
N CYS A 44 -10.74 17.71 -2.80
CA CYS A 44 -10.21 16.42 -2.40
C CYS A 44 -9.55 16.50 -1.02
N ASN A 45 -9.79 15.56 -0.11
CA ASN A 45 -9.03 15.42 1.14
C ASN A 45 -8.65 13.98 1.43
N ILE A 46 -7.62 13.80 2.25
CA ILE A 46 -7.28 12.52 2.88
C ILE A 46 -7.75 12.54 4.32
N TYR A 47 -8.43 11.48 4.75
CA TYR A 47 -8.94 11.29 6.10
C TYR A 47 -8.76 9.85 6.57
N PHE A 48 -8.76 9.63 7.88
CA PHE A 48 -8.74 8.29 8.47
C PHE A 48 -10.17 7.80 8.67
N ASP A 49 -10.55 6.73 7.97
CA ASP A 49 -11.84 6.08 8.13
C ASP A 49 -11.81 5.11 9.32
N ARG A 50 -12.57 5.42 10.36
CA ARG A 50 -12.58 4.65 11.62
C ARG A 50 -13.17 3.25 11.44
N ASN A 51 -14.07 3.06 10.47
CA ASN A 51 -14.75 1.78 10.26
C ASN A 51 -13.81 0.75 9.63
N SER A 52 -13.12 1.13 8.55
CA SER A 52 -12.12 0.27 7.90
C SER A 52 -10.74 0.34 8.55
N ARG A 53 -10.50 1.29 9.46
CA ARG A 53 -9.19 1.59 10.05
C ARG A 53 -8.11 1.87 9.00
N THR A 54 -8.48 2.52 7.91
CA THR A 54 -7.57 2.88 6.82
C THR A 54 -7.70 4.35 6.43
N TYR A 55 -6.65 4.91 5.84
CA TYR A 55 -6.75 6.21 5.21
C TYR A 55 -7.49 6.09 3.88
N LYS A 56 -8.33 7.09 3.60
CA LYS A 56 -9.14 7.20 2.39
C LYS A 56 -9.03 8.60 1.79
N ILE A 57 -9.31 8.67 0.50
CA ILE A 57 -9.46 9.90 -0.26
C ILE A 57 -10.95 10.17 -0.45
N LYS A 58 -11.40 11.38 -0.15
CA LYS A 58 -12.75 11.87 -0.46
C LYS A 58 -12.63 13.04 -1.41
N ASP A 59 -13.38 13.01 -2.49
CA ASP A 59 -13.59 14.17 -3.34
C ASP A 59 -15.04 14.66 -3.21
N PHE A 60 -15.20 15.91 -2.79
CA PHE A 60 -16.50 16.56 -2.63
C PHE A 60 -17.05 17.19 -3.93
N GLY A 61 -16.22 17.31 -4.96
CA GLY A 61 -16.57 17.84 -6.28
C GLY A 61 -16.96 16.74 -7.26
N ASN A 62 -16.35 15.56 -7.15
CA ASN A 62 -16.73 14.38 -7.92
C ASN A 62 -16.49 13.08 -7.13
N ASP A 63 -17.58 12.44 -6.69
CA ASP A 63 -17.48 11.24 -5.84
C ASP A 63 -16.89 10.01 -6.54
N ASP A 64 -16.85 9.99 -7.88
CA ASP A 64 -16.24 8.93 -8.66
C ASP A 64 -14.72 8.83 -8.46
N TYR A 65 -14.11 9.79 -7.77
CA TYR A 65 -12.69 9.82 -7.40
C TYR A 65 -12.45 9.65 -5.89
N SER A 66 -13.47 9.22 -5.14
CA SER A 66 -13.36 8.84 -3.72
C SER A 66 -13.03 7.35 -3.57
N GLY A 67 -12.20 6.99 -2.58
CA GLY A 67 -11.85 5.58 -2.35
C GLY A 67 -10.75 5.34 -1.32
N ASP A 68 -10.21 4.12 -1.29
CA ASP A 68 -9.00 3.79 -0.52
C ASP A 68 -7.73 4.02 -1.36
N CYS A 69 -6.57 3.79 -0.74
CA CYS A 69 -5.28 3.98 -1.41
C CYS A 69 -5.10 3.06 -2.64
N PHE A 70 -5.70 1.87 -2.65
CA PHE A 70 -5.61 0.94 -3.79
C PHE A 70 -6.45 1.44 -4.96
N PHE A 71 -7.67 1.91 -4.69
CA PHE A 71 -8.50 2.59 -5.68
C PHE A 71 -7.75 3.77 -6.32
N PHE A 72 -7.12 4.60 -5.49
CA PHE A 72 -6.38 5.77 -5.95
C PHE A 72 -5.22 5.38 -6.88
N VAL A 73 -4.40 4.39 -6.50
CA VAL A 73 -3.31 3.90 -7.35
C VAL A 73 -3.85 3.22 -8.61
N GLY A 74 -4.96 2.48 -8.52
CA GLY A 74 -5.64 1.91 -9.68
C GLY A 74 -5.99 2.99 -10.71
N LYS A 75 -6.67 4.06 -10.28
CA LYS A 75 -6.98 5.21 -11.15
C LYS A 75 -5.72 5.85 -11.74
N LEU A 76 -4.66 6.06 -10.95
CA LEU A 76 -3.40 6.62 -11.43
C LEU A 76 -2.73 5.75 -12.51
N LYS A 77 -2.88 4.43 -12.43
CA LYS A 77 -2.23 3.47 -13.33
C LYS A 77 -3.15 2.98 -14.44
N GLY A 78 -4.40 3.43 -14.49
CA GLY A 78 -5.40 2.97 -15.46
C GLY A 78 -5.87 1.54 -15.22
N LEU A 79 -5.86 1.07 -13.97
CA LEU A 79 -6.24 -0.28 -13.54
C LEU A 79 -7.56 -0.25 -12.75
N ASP A 80 -8.36 -1.33 -12.86
CA ASP A 80 -9.64 -1.46 -12.17
C ASP A 80 -9.56 -2.39 -10.95
N CYS A 81 -9.80 -1.86 -9.75
CA CYS A 81 -9.82 -2.66 -8.52
C CYS A 81 -10.93 -3.71 -8.46
N SER A 82 -11.98 -3.60 -9.28
CA SER A 82 -13.03 -4.62 -9.38
C SER A 82 -12.56 -5.88 -10.12
N ASN A 83 -11.54 -5.73 -10.97
CA ASN A 83 -10.87 -6.83 -11.66
C ASN A 83 -9.77 -7.42 -10.76
N ARG A 84 -9.79 -8.74 -10.57
CA ARG A 84 -8.83 -9.44 -9.71
C ARG A 84 -7.38 -9.30 -10.19
N ALA A 85 -7.13 -9.41 -11.50
CA ALA A 85 -5.77 -9.35 -12.05
C ALA A 85 -5.18 -7.96 -11.86
N ASP A 86 -5.95 -6.93 -12.20
CA ASP A 86 -5.61 -5.53 -11.99
C ASP A 86 -5.37 -5.23 -10.51
N PHE A 87 -6.22 -5.76 -9.62
CA PHE A 87 -6.03 -5.56 -8.19
C PHE A 87 -4.71 -6.18 -7.70
N VAL A 88 -4.34 -7.38 -8.17
CA VAL A 88 -3.05 -7.99 -7.85
C VAL A 88 -1.89 -7.15 -8.39
N GLU A 89 -1.98 -6.64 -9.62
CA GLU A 89 -0.99 -5.74 -10.20
C GLU A 89 -0.84 -4.46 -9.37
N ILE A 90 -1.95 -3.86 -8.91
CA ILE A 90 -1.91 -2.68 -8.01
C ILE A 90 -1.10 -2.99 -6.74
N LEU A 91 -1.29 -4.16 -6.12
CA LEU A 91 -0.51 -4.56 -4.94
C LEU A 91 0.98 -4.67 -5.28
N GLN A 92 1.33 -5.26 -6.42
CA GLN A 92 2.72 -5.42 -6.86
C GLN A 92 3.38 -4.07 -7.17
N ILE A 93 2.67 -3.17 -7.84
CA ILE A 93 3.12 -1.80 -8.12
C ILE A 93 3.43 -1.08 -6.81
N ILE A 94 2.52 -1.09 -5.83
CA ILE A 94 2.75 -0.41 -4.55
C ILE A 94 3.94 -1.03 -3.81
N ASN A 95 4.03 -2.36 -3.75
CA ASN A 95 5.13 -3.06 -3.09
C ASN A 95 6.50 -2.67 -3.68
N ARG A 96 6.59 -2.61 -5.02
CA ARG A 96 7.81 -2.22 -5.74
C ARG A 96 8.11 -0.74 -5.56
N ASP A 97 7.15 0.14 -5.83
CA ASP A 97 7.36 1.59 -5.85
C ASP A 97 7.73 2.11 -4.45
N LEU A 98 7.17 1.55 -3.37
CA LEU A 98 7.53 1.87 -1.98
C LEU A 98 8.65 0.98 -1.41
N SER A 99 9.20 0.05 -2.20
CA SER A 99 10.27 -0.87 -1.78
C SER A 99 9.95 -1.63 -0.47
N LEU A 100 8.73 -2.16 -0.34
CA LEU A 100 8.24 -2.74 0.92
C LEU A 100 8.76 -4.16 1.20
N GLY A 101 9.30 -4.85 0.18
CA GLY A 101 9.87 -6.21 0.32
C GLY A 101 8.84 -7.28 0.71
N LEU A 102 7.56 -7.06 0.41
CA LEU A 102 6.50 -8.02 0.70
C LEU A 102 6.36 -9.02 -0.45
N GLY A 103 6.13 -10.29 -0.13
CA GLY A 103 5.94 -11.35 -1.13
C GLY A 103 7.15 -12.27 -1.33
N ASP A 104 8.34 -11.88 -0.87
CA ASP A 104 9.60 -12.66 -0.98
C ASP A 104 9.74 -13.76 0.09
N SER A 105 8.63 -14.31 0.57
CA SER A 105 8.65 -15.47 1.46
C SER A 105 8.94 -16.73 0.64
N ASP A 106 10.20 -16.95 0.23
CA ASP A 106 10.72 -18.28 -0.14
C ASP A 106 12.27 -18.45 -0.24
N TYR A 107 13.14 -17.50 0.13
CA TYR A 107 14.60 -17.76 0.13
C TYR A 107 15.40 -17.10 1.27
N SER A 108 15.08 -17.45 2.51
CA SER A 108 16.11 -17.49 3.56
C SER A 108 15.98 -18.76 4.38
N TYR A 109 16.28 -19.90 3.74
CA TYR A 109 16.68 -21.09 4.48
C TYR A 109 18.03 -20.76 5.14
N THR A 110 18.01 -20.26 6.38
CA THR A 110 19.20 -20.33 7.23
C THR A 110 19.42 -21.81 7.54
N PRO A 111 20.52 -22.46 7.10
CA PRO A 111 20.81 -23.80 7.56
C PRO A 111 21.05 -23.72 9.06
N GLN A 112 20.20 -24.39 9.84
CA GLN A 112 20.49 -24.66 11.24
C GLN A 112 21.80 -25.45 11.28
N THR A 113 22.88 -24.84 11.75
CA THR A 113 24.08 -25.56 12.15
C THR A 113 23.70 -26.52 13.27
N ARG A 114 23.54 -27.80 12.92
CA ARG A 114 23.53 -28.88 13.90
C ARG A 114 24.91 -28.88 14.57
N GLN A 115 24.96 -28.48 15.83
CA GLN A 115 26.12 -28.74 16.66
C GLN A 115 26.18 -30.26 16.88
N THR A 116 27.09 -30.94 16.19
CA THR A 116 27.46 -32.32 16.52
C THR A 116 28.32 -32.27 17.78
N THR A 117 27.74 -32.61 18.92
CA THR A 117 28.51 -32.97 20.12
C THR A 117 29.25 -34.28 19.85
N ASN A 118 30.54 -34.18 19.56
CA ASN A 118 31.46 -35.32 19.60
C ASN A 118 31.69 -35.69 21.08
N ILE A 119 30.98 -36.70 21.58
CA ILE A 119 31.40 -37.43 22.77
C ILE A 119 32.40 -38.48 22.30
N VAL A 120 33.68 -38.22 22.57
CA VAL A 120 34.76 -39.17 22.35
C VAL A 120 34.69 -40.19 23.49
N ASN A 121 34.25 -41.41 23.17
CA ASN A 121 34.47 -42.56 24.04
C ASN A 121 35.95 -42.94 23.93
N ASN A 122 36.71 -42.82 25.02
CA ASN A 122 37.99 -43.49 25.14
C ASN A 122 37.87 -44.60 26.18
N SER A 123 38.45 -45.74 25.80
CA SER A 123 38.46 -47.04 26.46
C SER A 123 39.17 -47.03 27.82
#